data_AF-A0A5U9SPL9-F1
#
_entry.id   AF-A0A5U9SPL9-F1
#
_cell.length_a   1.000
_cell.length_b   1.000
_cell.length_c   1.000
_cell.angle_alpha   90.00
_cell.angle_beta   90.00
_cell.angle_gamma   90.00
#
_symmetry.space_group_name_H-M   'P 1'
#
loop_
_entity.id
_entity.type
_entity.pdbx_description
1 polymer ?
#
loop_
_entity_poly.entity_id
_entity_poly.type
_entity_poly.pdbx_seq_one_letter_code
_entity_poly.pdbx_strand_id
1 'polypeptide(L)'
;MLVNTTPYIYAIGSLLDANGKKITVDNDTAQKLLMFMPGDEVQVKGNVVKVDSLNDWGELQTWTINKRKKSTSSGKTVSDSSVNTSDKADKNNRPPAYGTEG
;
A
#
# COMPACT_ATOMS: atom_id res chain seq x y z
N MET A 1 2.57 -13.60 -3.04
CA MET A 1 2.16 -12.19 -2.84
C MET A 1 1.52 -12.04 -1.49
N LEU A 2 1.82 -10.95 -0.80
CA LEU A 2 1.18 -10.56 0.46
C LEU A 2 0.30 -9.34 0.16
N VAL A 3 -0.96 -9.39 0.58
CA VAL A 3 -1.97 -8.36 0.28
C VAL A 3 -2.64 -7.93 1.57
N ASN A 4 -2.69 -6.63 1.83
CA ASN A 4 -3.46 -6.10 2.95
C ASN A 4 -4.94 -6.02 2.55
N THR A 5 -5.70 -7.06 2.89
CA THR A 5 -7.14 -7.11 2.60
C THR A 5 -8.00 -6.48 3.69
N THR A 6 -7.39 -5.78 4.66
CA THR A 6 -8.06 -5.21 5.84
C THR A 6 -8.19 -3.68 5.72
N PRO A 7 -9.09 -3.04 6.49
CA PRO A 7 -9.22 -1.57 6.48
C PRO A 7 -8.16 -0.85 7.33
N TYR A 8 -7.12 -1.54 7.83
CA TYR A 8 -6.10 -0.97 8.72
C TYR A 8 -4.75 -0.82 8.03
N ILE A 9 -3.95 0.15 8.47
CA ILE A 9 -2.54 0.30 8.09
C ILE A 9 -1.71 -0.52 9.08
N TYR A 10 -0.75 -1.30 8.59
CA TYR A 10 0.17 -2.05 9.45
C TYR A 10 1.62 -1.60 9.26
N ALA A 11 2.38 -1.66 10.35
CA ALA A 11 3.83 -1.59 10.32
C ALA A 11 4.41 -2.98 10.57
N ILE A 12 4.75 -3.69 9.49
CA ILE A 12 5.26 -5.07 9.53
C ILE A 12 6.79 -5.05 9.54
N GLY A 13 7.37 -5.55 10.64
CA GLY A 13 8.82 -5.59 10.84
C GLY A 13 9.48 -6.91 10.38
N SER A 14 8.73 -8.01 10.30
CA SER A 14 9.27 -9.30 9.84
C SER A 14 8.17 -10.20 9.27
N LEU A 15 8.52 -10.96 8.24
CA LEU A 15 7.70 -12.01 7.65
C LEU A 15 8.24 -13.37 8.11
N LEU A 16 7.35 -14.28 8.52
CA LEU A 16 7.73 -15.56 9.09
C LEU A 16 7.04 -16.73 8.36
N ASP A 17 7.78 -17.82 8.20
CA ASP A 17 7.24 -19.08 7.69
C ASP A 17 6.44 -19.86 8.76
N ALA A 18 5.98 -21.06 8.42
CA ALA A 18 5.22 -21.93 9.33
C ALA A 18 6.03 -22.31 10.60
N ASN A 19 7.36 -22.38 10.49
CA ASN A 19 8.28 -22.73 11.56
C ASN A 19 8.68 -21.52 12.41
N GLY A 20 8.21 -20.31 12.06
CA GLY A 20 8.61 -19.07 12.72
C GLY A 20 9.98 -18.54 12.26
N LYS A 21 10.53 -19.06 11.15
CA LYS A 21 11.78 -18.56 10.58
C LYS A 21 11.51 -17.32 9.74
N LYS A 22 12.39 -16.32 9.86
CA LYS A 22 12.34 -15.09 9.06
C LYS A 22 12.52 -15.38 7.57
N ILE A 23 11.67 -14.77 6.76
CA ILE A 23 11.75 -14.73 5.30
C ILE A 23 12.47 -13.44 4.92
N THR A 24 13.55 -13.56 4.16
CA THR A 24 14.33 -12.41 3.70
C THR A 24 13.52 -11.60 2.68
N VAL A 25 13.58 -10.28 2.81
CA VAL A 25 13.00 -9.31 1.88
C VAL A 25 14.07 -8.30 1.46
N ASP A 26 13.92 -7.72 0.28
CA ASP A 26 14.75 -6.58 -0.15
C ASP A 26 14.31 -5.28 0.55
N ASN A 27 15.13 -4.23 0.38
CA ASN A 27 14.92 -2.94 1.05
C ASN A 27 13.60 -2.28 0.62
N ASP A 28 13.30 -2.28 -0.69
CA ASP A 28 12.08 -1.67 -1.23
C ASP A 28 10.83 -2.36 -0.66
N THR A 29 10.87 -3.69 -0.56
CA THR A 29 9.83 -4.49 0.08
C THR A 29 9.73 -4.18 1.57
N ALA A 30 10.85 -4.09 2.28
CA ALA A 30 10.86 -3.76 3.70
C ALA A 30 10.24 -2.37 3.96
N GLN A 31 10.56 -1.37 3.14
CA GLN A 31 9.99 -0.02 3.27
C GLN A 31 8.48 0.00 3.06
N LYS A 32 7.97 -0.72 2.05
CA LYS A 32 6.52 -0.86 1.83
C LYS A 32 5.82 -1.53 3.01
N LEU A 33 6.46 -2.55 3.60
CA LEU A 33 5.90 -3.27 4.75
C LEU A 33 5.83 -2.43 6.03
N LEU A 34 6.68 -1.41 6.18
CA LEU A 34 6.63 -0.47 7.32
C LEU A 34 5.40 0.44 7.29
N MET A 35 4.77 0.64 6.12
CA MET A 35 3.53 1.39 5.95
C MET A 35 2.59 0.65 5.01
N PHE A 36 2.21 -0.57 5.40
CA PHE A 36 1.42 -1.46 4.57
C PHE A 36 -0.06 -1.05 4.60
N MET A 37 -0.47 -0.24 3.62
CA MET A 37 -1.80 0.38 3.55
C MET A 37 -2.90 -0.64 3.18
N PRO A 38 -4.17 -0.37 3.50
CA PRO A 38 -5.29 -1.12 2.95
C PRO A 38 -5.22 -1.22 1.42
N GLY A 39 -5.30 -2.44 0.90
CA GLY A 39 -5.20 -2.72 -0.54
C GLY A 39 -3.76 -2.85 -1.07
N ASP A 40 -2.72 -2.55 -0.29
CA ASP A 40 -1.35 -2.71 -0.76
C ASP A 40 -1.00 -4.17 -1.06
N GLU A 41 -0.12 -4.28 -2.05
CA GLU A 41 0.28 -5.52 -2.69
C GLU A 41 1.81 -5.59 -2.75
N VAL A 42 2.39 -6.60 -2.08
CA VAL A 42 3.83 -6.77 -1.97
C VAL A 42 4.24 -8.18 -2.42
N GLN A 43 5.25 -8.26 -3.29
CA GLN A 43 5.82 -9.52 -3.71
C GLN A 43 6.80 -10.03 -2.65
N VAL A 44 6.64 -11.29 -2.24
CA VAL A 44 7.45 -11.92 -1.18
C VAL A 44 7.97 -13.26 -1.65
N LYS A 45 9.23 -13.56 -1.32
CA LYS A 45 9.93 -14.79 -1.72
C LYS A 45 9.75 -15.87 -0.66
N GLY A 46 8.58 -16.50 -0.64
CA GLY A 46 8.28 -17.59 0.29
C GLY A 46 6.83 -17.64 0.74
N ASN A 47 6.47 -18.70 1.46
CA ASN A 47 5.14 -18.83 2.06
C ASN A 47 5.12 -18.16 3.43
N VAL A 48 4.50 -16.97 3.49
CA VAL A 48 4.32 -16.22 4.73
C VAL A 48 3.11 -16.77 5.49
N VAL A 49 3.33 -17.21 6.72
CA VAL A 49 2.28 -17.75 7.60
C VAL A 49 2.03 -16.84 8.79
N LYS A 50 3.08 -16.16 9.27
CA LYS A 50 2.97 -15.19 10.36
C LYS A 50 3.71 -13.90 10.01
N VAL A 51 3.34 -12.83 10.69
CA VAL A 51 4.00 -11.51 10.59
C VAL A 51 4.26 -10.97 11.99
N ASP A 52 5.39 -10.29 12.15
CA ASP A 52 5.62 -9.43 13.32
C ASP A 52 5.17 -8.02 12.95
N SER A 53 4.18 -7.48 13.65
CA SER A 53 3.62 -6.16 13.40
C SER A 53 3.54 -5.36 14.69
N LEU A 54 3.70 -4.04 14.58
CA LEU A 54 3.40 -3.13 15.67
C LEU A 54 1.87 -3.07 15.89
N ASN A 55 1.47 -3.06 17.16
CA ASN A 55 0.10 -2.69 17.56
C ASN A 55 -0.02 -1.17 17.77
N ASP A 56 -1.21 -0.69 18.15
CA ASP A 56 -1.50 0.75 18.32
C ASP A 56 -0.66 1.42 19.43
N TRP A 57 -0.08 0.64 20.35
CA TRP A 57 0.83 1.11 21.39
C TRP A 57 2.31 1.06 20.97
N GLY A 58 2.60 0.64 19.73
CA GLY A 58 3.96 0.51 19.22
C GLY A 58 4.68 -0.76 19.68
N GLU A 59 3.97 -1.75 20.23
CA GLU A 59 4.56 -3.01 20.66
C GLU A 59 4.59 -4.02 19.53
N LEU A 60 5.73 -4.71 19.37
CA LEU A 60 5.89 -5.75 18.36
C LEU A 60 5.20 -7.05 18.80
N GLN A 61 4.26 -7.54 18.00
CA GLN A 61 3.53 -8.78 18.25
C GLN A 61 3.50 -9.67 17.00
N THR A 62 3.52 -10.99 17.22
CA THR A 62 3.46 -11.98 16.14
C THR A 62 2.03 -12.43 15.88
N TRP A 63 1.57 -12.29 14.63
CA TRP A 63 0.22 -12.63 14.20
C TRP A 63 0.22 -13.71 13.13
N THR A 64 -0.67 -14.70 13.25
CA THR A 64 -0.92 -15.64 12.15
C THR A 64 -1.94 -15.03 11.18
N ILE A 65 -1.56 -14.92 9.91
CA ILE A 65 -2.39 -14.27 8.88
C ILE A 65 -3.35 -15.26 8.20
N ASN A 66 -4.28 -14.76 7.40
CA ASN A 66 -5.28 -15.55 6.65
C ASN A 66 -6.20 -16.43 7.50
N LYS A 67 -6.38 -16.12 8.79
CA LYS A 67 -7.26 -16.84 9.72
C LYS A 67 -8.74 -16.40 9.66
N ARG A 68 -9.02 -15.18 9.17
CA ARG A 68 -10.38 -14.60 9.14
C ARG A 68 -10.87 -14.49 7.70
N LYS A 69 -12.21 -14.45 7.52
CA LYS A 69 -12.82 -14.14 6.23
C LYS A 69 -12.30 -12.78 5.74
N LYS A 70 -11.84 -12.74 4.49
CA LYS A 70 -11.33 -11.52 3.83
C LYS A 70 -12.42 -10.46 3.86
N SER A 71 -12.11 -9.25 4.35
CA SER A 71 -13.02 -8.11 4.25
C SER A 71 -13.22 -7.76 2.78
N THR A 72 -14.47 -7.69 2.35
CA THR A 72 -14.88 -7.42 0.96
C THR A 72 -14.90 -5.93 0.61
N SER A 73 -14.22 -5.06 1.37
CA SER A 73 -14.34 -3.59 1.24
C SER A 73 -13.10 -2.87 0.71
N SER A 74 -12.19 -3.53 0.01
CA SER A 74 -11.13 -2.86 -0.75
C SER A 74 -11.41 -3.02 -2.24
N GLY A 75 -12.16 -2.07 -2.79
CA GLY A 75 -12.59 -2.08 -4.18
C GLY A 75 -13.62 -1.00 -4.46
N LYS A 76 -13.23 0.28 -4.39
CA LYS A 76 -13.91 1.31 -5.19
C LYS A 76 -13.16 1.47 -6.50
N THR A 77 -13.68 0.76 -7.49
CA THR A 77 -13.55 1.04 -8.92
C THR A 77 -13.74 2.54 -9.18
N VAL A 78 -12.74 3.18 -9.78
CA VAL A 78 -12.96 4.41 -10.54
C VAL A 78 -12.60 4.06 -11.97
N SER A 79 -13.62 3.71 -12.75
CA SER A 79 -13.51 3.52 -14.20
C SER A 79 -14.66 4.28 -14.86
N ASP A 80 -14.24 5.34 -15.56
CA ASP A 80 -14.86 6.04 -16.67
C ASP A 80 -16.29 6.59 -16.56
N SER A 81 -16.36 7.92 -16.52
CA SER A 81 -17.34 8.67 -17.31
C SER A 81 -16.57 9.52 -18.32
N SER A 82 -16.51 9.01 -19.54
CA SER A 82 -16.23 9.80 -20.74
C SER A 82 -17.18 10.99 -20.82
N VAL A 83 -16.63 12.20 -20.78
CA VAL A 83 -17.31 13.38 -21.35
C VAL A 83 -16.41 13.91 -22.46
N ASN A 84 -16.72 13.46 -23.66
CA ASN A 84 -16.29 14.13 -24.88
C ASN A 84 -17.27 15.28 -25.16
N THR A 85 -16.81 16.52 -25.05
CA THR A 85 -17.37 17.65 -25.79
C THR A 85 -16.23 18.54 -26.25
N SER A 86 -15.87 18.40 -27.52
CA SER A 86 -15.12 19.36 -28.29
C SER A 86 -15.88 20.69 -28.33
N ASP A 87 -15.28 21.76 -27.81
CA ASP A 87 -15.61 23.11 -28.24
C ASP A 87 -14.37 24.01 -28.20
N LYS A 88 -13.92 24.33 -29.41
CA LYS A 88 -13.38 25.60 -29.89
C LYS A 88 -12.34 26.35 -29.04
N ALA A 89 -11.15 26.44 -29.63
CA ALA A 89 -10.03 27.30 -29.25
C ALA A 89 -10.45 28.70 -28.76
N ASP A 90 -9.93 29.10 -27.60
CA ASP A 90 -9.62 30.49 -27.30
C ASP A 90 -8.16 30.62 -26.84
N LYS A 91 -7.41 31.41 -27.59
CA LYS A 91 -6.03 31.79 -27.29
C LYS A 91 -6.12 32.92 -26.27
N ASN A 92 -5.79 32.63 -25.01
CA ASN A 92 -5.06 33.52 -24.10
C ASN A 92 -5.20 33.04 -22.65
N ASN A 93 -4.25 32.24 -22.17
CA ASN A 93 -3.87 32.32 -20.76
C ASN A 93 -2.45 31.78 -20.53
N ARG A 94 -1.47 32.68 -20.68
CA ARG A 94 -0.09 32.46 -20.26
C ARG A 94 -0.03 32.70 -18.75
N PRO A 95 0.35 31.72 -17.91
CA PRO A 95 0.58 31.99 -16.49
C PRO A 95 1.81 32.90 -16.33
N PRO A 96 1.81 33.85 -15.38
CA PRO A 96 2.94 34.75 -15.17
C PRO A 96 4.17 33.98 -14.71
N ALA A 97 5.31 34.27 -15.34
CA ALA A 97 6.61 33.80 -14.88
C ALA A 97 6.95 34.50 -13.56
N TYR A 98 7.16 33.73 -12.51
CA TYR A 98 7.76 34.25 -11.27
C TYR A 98 9.23 34.58 -11.57
N GLY A 99 9.53 35.88 -11.65
CA GLY A 99 10.89 36.39 -11.63
C GLY A 99 11.50 36.12 -10.25
N THR A 100 12.72 35.60 -10.24
CA THR A 100 13.59 35.62 -9.06
C THR A 100 14.65 36.67 -9.37
N GLU A 101 14.62 37.78 -8.65
CA GLU A 101 15.69 38.79 -8.69
C GLU A 101 16.95 38.21 -8.04
N GLY A 102 18.08 38.39 -8.70
CA GLY A 102 19.43 38.10 -8.25
C GLY A 102 20.40 38.99 -9.01
#